data_AF-A0A2L0A723-F1
#
_entry.id   AF-A0A2L0A723-F1
#
_cell.length_a   1.000
_cell.length_b   1.000
_cell.length_c   1.000
_cell.angle_alpha   90.00
_cell.angle_beta   90.00
_cell.angle_gamma   90.00
#
_symmetry.space_group_name_H-M   'P 1'
#
loop_
_entity.id
_entity.type
_entity.pdbx_description
1 polymer ?
#
loop_
_entity_poly.entity_id
_entity_poly.type
_entity_poly.pdbx_seq_one_letter_code
_entity_poly.pdbx_strand_id
1 'polypeptide(L)'
;MKLAVKLLKRSDLTFFEPQFRQVNAGNQKSLNLNKSVLVDQFYPALGEMQHKAVIPVRLSIWGPDAAEEMRLSRSIAKEAKNWRLNGEFVHNPDIAPARFNTLAPDDLALLRFDGSPSPTAVTLVVVSATAKSDADLYEQLAPLAGSNMRAVSADDLLAALADAPPDHPARQLVWDQAELADLEDAADGDATAAARIAARRKVSRDELAKARARAGEIGFEGEALVAHWLSLQEVEGRIRDWRWIADEDAVSPFDFAVTRSDGTPLRVEVKTTSATGPRAFHISSAEVSSAAQGSDYDLFRLSGWDGTNATLRIANDIGSWATSLLTALAALPAGVRPQNFLVDEDQFRWSEPIQLSVSATEEDEGEQA
;
A
#
# COMPACT_ATOMS: atom_id res chain seq x y z
N MET A 1 -4.01 4.67 3.99
CA MET A 1 -5.23 4.93 3.18
C MET A 1 -6.37 5.35 4.11
N LYS A 2 -7.37 6.11 3.65
CA LYS A 2 -8.49 6.59 4.47
C LYS A 2 -9.82 6.22 3.81
N LEU A 3 -10.58 5.33 4.42
CA LEU A 3 -11.81 4.75 3.86
C LEU A 3 -13.03 5.07 4.70
N ALA A 4 -14.13 5.44 4.06
CA ALA A 4 -15.40 5.66 4.73
C ALA A 4 -16.59 5.12 3.92
N VAL A 5 -17.61 4.68 4.64
CA VAL A 5 -18.92 4.34 4.07
C VAL A 5 -19.92 5.39 4.54
N LYS A 6 -20.69 5.94 3.59
CA LYS A 6 -21.71 6.95 3.87
C LYS A 6 -23.06 6.50 3.37
N LEU A 7 -24.05 6.60 4.25
CA LEU A 7 -25.45 6.49 3.92
C LEU A 7 -25.94 7.81 3.31
N LEU A 8 -26.33 7.80 2.03
CA LEU A 8 -26.72 9.00 1.28
C LEU A 8 -28.06 9.53 1.78
N LYS A 9 -28.06 10.72 2.36
CA LYS A 9 -29.29 11.39 2.77
C LYS A 9 -29.91 12.15 1.61
N ARG A 10 -31.18 12.52 1.76
CA ARG A 10 -31.91 13.32 0.77
C ARG A 10 -31.16 14.60 0.35
N SER A 11 -30.42 15.22 1.28
CA SER A 11 -29.58 16.39 1.02
C SER A 11 -28.23 16.10 0.35
N ASP A 12 -27.78 14.84 0.35
CA ASP A 12 -26.57 14.43 -0.37
C ASP A 12 -26.90 14.14 -1.85
N LEU A 13 -28.10 13.63 -2.12
CA LEU A 13 -28.57 13.32 -3.48
C LEU A 13 -28.61 14.55 -4.39
N THR A 14 -28.77 15.76 -3.83
CA THR A 14 -28.72 17.02 -4.58
C THR A 14 -27.35 17.31 -5.21
N PHE A 15 -26.32 16.53 -4.89
CA PHE A 15 -25.05 16.51 -5.60
C PHE A 15 -25.21 16.05 -7.06
N PHE A 16 -26.15 15.15 -7.34
CA PHE A 16 -26.47 14.64 -8.67
C PHE A 16 -27.62 15.45 -9.29
N GLU A 17 -27.42 15.96 -10.51
CA GLU A 17 -28.41 16.85 -11.16
C GLU A 17 -29.82 16.25 -11.29
N PRO A 18 -29.99 14.99 -11.74
CA PRO A 18 -31.33 14.43 -11.92
C PRO A 18 -32.12 14.39 -10.60
N GLN A 19 -31.43 14.04 -9.52
CA GLN A 19 -32.01 13.99 -8.19
C GLN A 19 -32.28 15.39 -7.64
N PHE A 20 -31.39 16.36 -7.84
CA PHE A 20 -31.63 17.75 -7.45
C PHE A 20 -32.96 18.29 -8.03
N ARG A 21 -33.21 18.04 -9.32
CA ARG A 21 -34.42 18.48 -10.02
C ARG A 21 -35.71 17.84 -9.48
N GLN A 22 -35.62 16.61 -8.95
CA GLN A 22 -36.78 15.88 -8.43
C GLN A 22 -37.03 16.12 -6.94
N VAL A 23 -35.96 16.17 -6.14
CA VAL A 23 -36.03 15.99 -4.70
C VAL A 23 -36.35 17.31 -3.95
N ASN A 24 -36.23 18.48 -4.60
CA ASN A 24 -36.51 19.81 -4.03
C ASN A 24 -36.04 19.99 -2.57
N ALA A 25 -34.87 19.44 -2.22
CA ALA A 25 -34.34 19.40 -0.86
C ALA A 25 -33.34 20.54 -0.58
N GLY A 26 -33.70 21.76 -0.99
CA GLY A 26 -32.88 22.96 -0.83
C GLY A 26 -31.87 23.19 -1.95
N ASN A 27 -31.21 24.35 -1.93
CA ASN A 27 -30.32 24.83 -3.00
C ASN A 27 -28.87 24.30 -2.92
N GLN A 28 -28.61 23.30 -2.06
CA GLN A 28 -27.26 22.83 -1.78
C GLN A 28 -26.83 21.76 -2.78
N LYS A 29 -25.72 21.97 -3.48
CA LYS A 29 -25.22 21.09 -4.57
C LYS A 29 -23.97 20.33 -4.15
N SER A 30 -24.05 19.58 -3.05
CA SER A 30 -22.85 19.02 -2.42
C SER A 30 -23.17 17.74 -1.66
N LEU A 31 -22.17 16.88 -1.51
CA LEU A 31 -22.24 15.76 -0.58
C LEU A 31 -21.64 16.17 0.78
N ASN A 32 -22.39 15.98 1.87
CA ASN A 32 -21.96 16.35 3.20
C ASN A 32 -20.97 15.31 3.77
N LEU A 33 -19.80 15.80 4.19
CA LEU A 33 -18.75 15.01 4.79
C LEU A 33 -18.80 15.18 6.31
N ASN A 34 -18.91 14.06 7.04
CA ASN A 34 -18.92 14.08 8.50
C ASN A 34 -17.57 14.61 9.02
N LYS A 35 -17.60 15.71 9.78
CA LYS A 35 -16.42 16.33 10.40
C LYS A 35 -15.64 15.33 11.25
N SER A 36 -16.32 14.50 12.06
CA SER A 36 -15.64 13.57 12.97
C SER A 36 -14.85 12.49 12.26
N VAL A 37 -15.19 12.21 11.00
CA VAL A 37 -14.42 11.29 10.15
C VAL A 37 -13.38 12.05 9.35
N LEU A 38 -13.80 13.06 8.58
CA LEU A 38 -12.89 13.77 7.67
C LEU A 38 -11.79 14.54 8.40
N VAL A 39 -12.13 15.27 9.46
CA VAL A 39 -11.16 16.12 10.18
C VAL A 39 -10.58 15.34 11.34
N ASP A 40 -11.43 14.89 12.26
CA ASP A 40 -10.94 14.41 13.55
C ASP A 40 -10.18 13.07 13.42
N GLN A 41 -10.53 12.22 12.44
CA GLN A 41 -9.85 10.93 12.20
C GLN A 41 -8.87 10.97 11.02
N PHE A 42 -9.26 11.56 9.89
CA PHE A 42 -8.46 11.47 8.66
C PHE A 42 -7.46 12.60 8.52
N TYR A 43 -7.89 13.85 8.67
CA TYR A 43 -7.05 15.00 8.39
C TYR A 43 -7.13 16.05 9.52
N PRO A 44 -6.49 15.80 10.67
CA PRO A 44 -6.59 16.70 11.83
C PRO A 44 -6.15 18.13 11.53
N ALA A 45 -5.18 18.31 10.63
CA ALA A 45 -4.70 19.62 10.16
C ALA A 45 -5.81 20.50 9.53
N LEU A 46 -6.91 19.91 9.05
CA LEU A 46 -8.05 20.68 8.54
C LEU A 46 -8.84 21.39 9.65
N GLY A 47 -8.68 20.99 10.91
CA GLY A 47 -9.34 21.61 12.06
C GLY A 47 -9.03 23.10 12.17
N GLU A 48 -7.79 23.47 11.85
CA GLU A 48 -7.25 24.83 11.95
C GLU A 48 -7.67 25.73 10.79
N MET A 49 -8.22 25.17 9.70
CA MET A 49 -8.60 25.95 8.54
C MET A 49 -9.72 26.94 8.84
N GLN A 50 -9.61 28.15 8.28
CA GLN A 50 -10.60 29.20 8.45
C GLN A 50 -11.95 28.86 7.78
N HIS A 51 -13.02 29.53 8.21
CA HIS A 51 -14.31 29.42 7.53
C HIS A 51 -14.17 29.83 6.06
N LYS A 52 -14.80 29.08 5.16
CA LYS A 52 -14.73 29.21 3.69
C LYS A 52 -13.40 28.74 3.09
N ALA A 53 -12.59 27.99 3.83
CA ALA A 53 -11.49 27.25 3.24
C ALA A 53 -12.00 26.30 2.15
N VAL A 54 -11.25 26.20 1.05
CA VAL A 54 -11.55 25.39 -0.12
C VAL A 54 -10.30 24.58 -0.46
N ILE A 55 -10.46 23.26 -0.53
CA ILE A 55 -9.39 22.32 -0.83
C ILE A 55 -9.69 21.70 -2.20
N PRO A 56 -8.94 22.00 -3.26
CA PRO A 56 -9.17 21.38 -4.56
C PRO A 56 -8.85 19.88 -4.49
N VAL A 57 -9.73 19.06 -5.07
CA VAL A 57 -9.55 17.62 -5.15
C VAL A 57 -9.92 17.09 -6.54
N ARG A 58 -9.21 16.06 -6.98
CA ARG A 58 -9.66 15.22 -8.10
C ARG A 58 -10.74 14.26 -7.59
N LEU A 59 -11.87 14.19 -8.26
CA LEU A 59 -12.97 13.30 -7.91
C LEU A 59 -13.15 12.25 -9.00
N SER A 60 -13.06 10.97 -8.63
CA SER A 60 -13.43 9.84 -9.49
C SER A 60 -14.73 9.22 -8.97
N ILE A 61 -15.76 9.12 -9.81
CA ILE A 61 -17.06 8.55 -9.46
C ILE A 61 -17.30 7.27 -10.25
N TRP A 62 -17.64 6.20 -9.55
CA TRP A 62 -18.08 4.92 -10.10
C TRP A 62 -19.49 4.60 -9.63
N GLY A 63 -20.20 3.77 -10.41
CA GLY A 63 -21.58 3.40 -10.10
C GLY A 63 -22.59 4.55 -10.29
N PRO A 64 -23.86 4.34 -9.91
CA PRO A 64 -24.43 3.05 -9.48
C PRO A 64 -24.45 2.03 -10.63
N ASP A 65 -24.87 0.81 -10.33
CA ASP A 65 -25.00 -0.31 -11.29
C ASP A 65 -23.65 -0.66 -11.97
N ALA A 66 -22.58 -0.73 -11.17
CA ALA A 66 -21.20 -0.97 -11.64
C ALA A 66 -20.71 -0.05 -12.79
N ALA A 67 -21.33 1.11 -13.00
CA ALA A 67 -20.99 2.02 -14.10
C ALA A 67 -19.53 2.52 -14.04
N GLU A 68 -18.94 2.71 -15.24
CA GLU A 68 -17.55 3.13 -15.43
C GLU A 68 -17.17 4.45 -14.76
N GLU A 69 -15.85 4.69 -14.63
CA GLU A 69 -15.30 5.89 -14.01
C GLU A 69 -15.73 7.19 -14.72
N MET A 70 -16.23 8.15 -13.93
CA MET A 70 -16.36 9.55 -14.31
C MET A 70 -15.37 10.40 -13.51
N ARG A 71 -14.50 11.15 -14.18
CA ARG A 71 -13.51 12.03 -13.54
C ARG A 71 -13.94 13.49 -13.57
N LEU A 72 -13.81 14.16 -12.44
CA LEU A 72 -14.22 15.54 -12.23
C LEU A 72 -13.18 16.28 -11.39
N SER A 73 -13.09 17.60 -11.55
CA SER A 73 -12.40 18.48 -10.61
C SER A 73 -13.43 19.06 -9.64
N ARG A 74 -13.22 18.89 -8.33
CA ARG A 74 -14.11 19.35 -7.27
C ARG A 74 -13.32 19.98 -6.14
N SER A 75 -14.01 20.42 -5.10
CA SER A 75 -13.35 20.91 -3.90
C SER A 75 -14.05 20.43 -2.64
N ILE A 76 -13.29 20.29 -1.56
CA ILE A 76 -13.83 20.12 -0.22
C ILE A 76 -13.85 21.49 0.44
N ALA A 77 -15.03 21.98 0.82
CA ALA A 77 -15.21 23.31 1.38
C ALA A 77 -15.69 23.25 2.84
N LYS A 78 -15.20 24.20 3.67
CA LYS A 78 -15.64 24.41 5.05
C LYS A 78 -16.72 25.50 5.11
N GLU A 79 -17.98 25.09 5.21
CA GLU A 79 -19.14 25.99 5.32
C GLU A 79 -19.69 25.99 6.75
N ALA A 80 -19.31 27.02 7.52
CA ALA A 80 -19.51 27.10 8.96
C ALA A 80 -18.95 25.86 9.67
N LYS A 81 -19.83 25.02 10.25
CA LYS A 81 -19.47 23.77 10.93
C LYS A 81 -19.44 22.54 10.01
N ASN A 82 -19.88 22.67 8.76
CA ASN A 82 -20.06 21.54 7.84
C ASN A 82 -18.92 21.47 6.83
N TRP A 83 -18.46 20.25 6.56
CA TRP A 83 -17.55 19.97 5.47
C TRP A 83 -18.33 19.36 4.30
N ARG A 84 -18.05 19.82 3.09
CA ARG A 84 -18.84 19.46 1.91
C ARG A 84 -17.92 19.17 0.75
N LEU A 85 -18.11 18.03 0.10
CA LEU A 85 -17.61 17.81 -1.26
C LEU A 85 -18.51 18.64 -2.19
N ASN A 86 -17.99 19.79 -2.59
CA ASN A 86 -18.71 20.86 -3.27
C ASN A 86 -18.24 21.02 -4.72
N GLY A 87 -19.04 21.73 -5.51
CA GLY A 87 -18.75 22.08 -6.90
C GLY A 87 -20.01 22.25 -7.73
N GLU A 88 -19.86 22.09 -9.04
CA GLU A 88 -20.98 21.99 -9.98
C GLU A 88 -21.72 20.66 -9.84
N PHE A 89 -22.94 20.62 -10.36
CA PHE A 89 -23.73 19.40 -10.41
C PHE A 89 -22.94 18.25 -11.06
N VAL A 90 -23.15 17.04 -10.55
CA VAL A 90 -22.77 15.84 -11.28
C VAL A 90 -23.90 15.53 -12.26
N HIS A 91 -23.64 15.79 -13.54
CA HIS A 91 -24.54 15.48 -14.64
C HIS A 91 -24.47 13.99 -14.98
N ASN A 92 -25.55 13.43 -15.54
CA ASN A 92 -25.43 12.13 -16.20
C ASN A 92 -24.49 12.28 -17.42
N PRO A 93 -23.60 11.31 -17.67
CA PRO A 93 -22.76 11.34 -18.86
C PRO A 93 -23.61 11.10 -20.12
N ASP A 94 -23.19 11.65 -21.26
CA ASP A 94 -23.91 11.51 -22.54
C ASP A 94 -24.13 10.04 -22.95
N ILE A 95 -23.16 9.17 -22.64
CA ILE A 95 -23.21 7.73 -22.93
C ILE A 95 -24.14 6.95 -22.00
N ALA A 96 -24.52 7.51 -20.84
CA ALA A 96 -25.45 6.91 -19.90
C ALA A 96 -26.36 7.99 -19.29
N PRO A 97 -27.32 8.53 -20.08
CA PRO A 97 -28.11 9.72 -19.73
C PRO A 97 -29.08 9.53 -18.55
N ALA A 98 -29.18 8.31 -18.02
CA ALA A 98 -29.99 7.96 -16.85
C ALA A 98 -29.19 7.45 -15.65
N ARG A 99 -27.84 7.51 -15.69
CA ARG A 99 -26.94 6.88 -14.72
C ARG A 99 -27.31 7.11 -13.24
N PHE A 100 -27.62 8.35 -12.85
CA PHE A 100 -27.91 8.71 -11.46
C PHE A 100 -29.42 8.84 -11.17
N ASN A 101 -30.30 8.47 -12.10
CA ASN A 101 -31.74 8.67 -11.95
C ASN A 101 -32.38 7.72 -10.94
N THR A 102 -31.75 6.57 -10.67
CA THR A 102 -32.24 5.53 -9.76
C THR A 102 -31.80 5.73 -8.32
N LEU A 103 -30.88 6.67 -8.06
CA LEU A 103 -30.38 6.92 -6.71
C LEU A 103 -31.50 7.36 -5.78
N ALA A 104 -31.56 6.75 -4.61
CA ALA A 104 -32.56 7.00 -3.59
C ALA A 104 -31.92 7.33 -2.23
N PRO A 105 -32.68 7.92 -1.29
CA PRO A 105 -32.21 8.05 0.07
C PRO A 105 -31.84 6.67 0.64
N ASP A 106 -30.79 6.66 1.44
CA ASP A 106 -30.20 5.48 2.06
C ASP A 106 -29.45 4.52 1.11
N ASP A 107 -29.24 4.90 -0.16
CA ASP A 107 -28.17 4.31 -0.97
C ASP A 107 -26.78 4.61 -0.37
N LEU A 108 -25.75 3.86 -0.79
CA LEU A 108 -24.41 3.97 -0.20
C LEU A 108 -23.45 4.74 -1.10
N ALA A 109 -22.55 5.47 -0.44
CA ALA A 109 -21.35 6.06 -1.01
C ALA A 109 -20.12 5.53 -0.27
N LEU A 110 -19.31 4.74 -0.98
CA LEU A 110 -18.01 4.32 -0.51
C LEU A 110 -16.97 5.36 -0.93
N LEU A 111 -16.17 5.81 0.01
CA LEU A 111 -15.26 6.94 -0.16
C LEU A 111 -13.83 6.52 0.19
N ARG A 112 -12.89 6.75 -0.73
CA ARG A 112 -11.45 6.71 -0.47
C ARG A 112 -10.89 8.11 -0.58
N PHE A 113 -10.18 8.57 0.45
CA PHE A 113 -9.48 9.84 0.46
C PHE A 113 -7.97 9.62 0.35
N ASP A 114 -7.37 10.29 -0.62
CA ASP A 114 -5.93 10.23 -0.90
C ASP A 114 -5.26 11.59 -0.60
N GLY A 115 -4.03 11.55 -0.08
CA GLY A 115 -3.25 12.75 0.26
C GLY A 115 -2.84 12.81 1.74
N SER A 116 -1.83 13.63 2.02
CA SER A 116 -1.34 13.99 3.35
C SER A 116 -0.54 15.30 3.23
N PRO A 117 -0.69 16.30 4.13
CA PRO A 117 -1.56 16.31 5.31
C PRO A 117 -3.04 16.66 5.01
N SER A 118 -3.40 16.88 3.75
CA SER A 118 -4.75 17.22 3.29
C SER A 118 -5.17 16.33 2.10
N PRO A 119 -6.49 16.19 1.83
CA PRO A 119 -6.95 15.42 0.69
C PRO A 119 -6.60 16.10 -0.63
N THR A 120 -6.11 15.32 -1.59
CA THR A 120 -5.79 15.75 -2.96
C THR A 120 -6.64 15.02 -4.00
N ALA A 121 -7.20 13.87 -3.63
CA ALA A 121 -8.17 13.14 -4.44
C ALA A 121 -9.20 12.42 -3.57
N VAL A 122 -10.37 12.19 -4.16
CA VAL A 122 -11.48 11.43 -3.60
C VAL A 122 -11.95 10.43 -4.65
N THR A 123 -12.03 9.16 -4.29
CA THR A 123 -12.75 8.16 -5.09
C THR A 123 -14.08 7.88 -4.42
N LEU A 124 -15.16 7.98 -5.19
CA LEU A 124 -16.54 7.75 -4.77
C LEU A 124 -17.09 6.57 -5.57
N VAL A 125 -17.48 5.48 -4.91
CA VAL A 125 -18.26 4.40 -5.52
C VAL A 125 -19.66 4.49 -4.95
N VAL A 126 -20.64 4.73 -5.82
CA VAL A 126 -22.05 4.78 -5.45
C VAL A 126 -22.64 3.39 -5.63
N VAL A 127 -23.33 2.88 -4.62
CA VAL A 127 -23.96 1.55 -4.61
C VAL A 127 -25.43 1.73 -4.31
N SER A 128 -26.30 1.38 -5.26
CA SER A 128 -27.75 1.51 -5.08
C SER A 128 -28.39 0.23 -4.59
N ALA A 129 -29.26 0.32 -3.58
CA ALA A 129 -30.02 -0.82 -3.06
C ALA A 129 -30.96 -1.45 -4.10
N THR A 130 -31.32 -0.70 -5.15
CA THR A 130 -32.30 -1.11 -6.16
C THR A 130 -31.68 -1.46 -7.51
N ALA A 131 -30.40 -1.15 -7.71
CA ALA A 131 -29.69 -1.49 -8.94
C ALA A 131 -29.31 -2.98 -8.94
N LYS A 132 -29.45 -3.64 -10.09
CA LYS A 132 -29.33 -5.10 -10.18
C LYS A 132 -27.92 -5.58 -9.88
N SER A 133 -26.88 -4.88 -10.34
CA SER A 133 -25.49 -5.29 -10.05
C SER A 133 -25.06 -4.98 -8.63
N ASP A 134 -25.81 -4.12 -7.93
CA ASP A 134 -25.41 -3.55 -6.64
C ASP A 134 -26.17 -4.17 -5.47
N ALA A 135 -27.34 -4.79 -5.69
CA ALA A 135 -28.25 -5.22 -4.63
C ALA A 135 -27.58 -6.15 -3.59
N ASP A 136 -26.94 -7.23 -4.05
CA ASP A 136 -26.26 -8.18 -3.15
C ASP A 136 -25.11 -7.49 -2.40
N LEU A 137 -24.36 -6.62 -3.09
CA LEU A 137 -23.25 -5.88 -2.50
C LEU A 137 -23.74 -4.84 -1.48
N TYR A 138 -24.88 -4.19 -1.75
CA TYR A 138 -25.49 -3.24 -0.84
C TYR A 138 -25.82 -3.90 0.50
N GLU A 139 -26.40 -5.11 0.48
CA GLU A 139 -26.71 -5.85 1.71
C GLU A 139 -25.47 -6.12 2.56
N GLN A 140 -24.33 -6.42 1.94
CA GLN A 140 -23.06 -6.64 2.64
C GLN A 140 -22.43 -5.35 3.18
N LEU A 141 -22.58 -4.23 2.46
CA LEU A 141 -21.97 -2.95 2.83
C LEU A 141 -22.82 -2.13 3.81
N ALA A 142 -24.14 -2.28 3.80
CA ALA A 142 -25.05 -1.49 4.63
C ALA A 142 -24.75 -1.58 6.14
N PRO A 143 -24.37 -2.74 6.72
CA PRO A 143 -23.95 -2.84 8.13
C PRO A 143 -22.69 -2.02 8.48
N LEU A 144 -21.82 -1.76 7.49
CA LEU A 144 -20.64 -0.91 7.66
C LEU A 144 -21.02 0.58 7.68
N ALA A 145 -22.16 0.95 7.10
CA ALA A 145 -22.66 2.31 7.15
C ALA A 145 -23.15 2.68 8.56
N GLY A 146 -22.81 3.88 9.02
CA GLY A 146 -23.45 4.47 10.19
C GLY A 146 -24.78 5.15 9.82
N SER A 147 -25.34 5.93 10.75
CA SER A 147 -26.47 6.82 10.45
C SER A 147 -26.12 7.93 9.44
N ASN A 148 -24.82 8.14 9.16
CA ASN A 148 -24.28 9.07 8.18
C ASN A 148 -22.98 8.49 7.58
N MET A 149 -21.87 9.22 7.60
CA MET A 149 -20.54 8.75 7.18
C MET A 149 -19.78 8.17 8.37
N ARG A 150 -19.22 6.96 8.19
CA ARG A 150 -18.42 6.21 9.17
C ARG A 150 -17.09 5.80 8.54
N ALA A 151 -15.98 5.94 9.28
CA ALA A 151 -14.70 5.38 8.89
C ALA A 151 -14.72 3.85 8.97
N VAL A 152 -14.12 3.19 8.00
CA VAL A 152 -14.01 1.72 7.95
C VAL A 152 -12.55 1.32 7.77
N SER A 153 -12.18 0.17 8.30
CA SER A 153 -10.87 -0.42 8.02
C SER A 153 -10.83 -1.01 6.60
N ALA A 154 -9.61 -1.25 6.10
CA ALA A 154 -9.44 -1.97 4.83
C ALA A 154 -9.99 -3.40 4.95
N ASP A 155 -9.74 -4.07 6.08
CA ASP A 155 -10.16 -5.46 6.32
C ASP A 155 -11.68 -5.60 6.39
N ASP A 156 -12.37 -4.69 7.08
CA ASP A 156 -13.84 -4.68 7.13
C ASP A 156 -14.44 -4.52 5.72
N LEU A 157 -13.85 -3.61 4.92
CA LEU A 157 -14.30 -3.36 3.56
C LEU A 157 -14.00 -4.57 2.64
N LEU A 158 -12.83 -5.19 2.77
CA LEU A 158 -12.48 -6.41 2.02
C LEU A 158 -13.42 -7.56 2.37
N ALA A 159 -13.74 -7.76 3.65
CA ALA A 159 -14.67 -8.78 4.09
C ALA A 159 -16.07 -8.56 3.48
N ALA A 160 -16.57 -7.33 3.47
CA ALA A 160 -17.85 -7.00 2.83
C ALA A 160 -17.81 -7.11 1.29
N LEU A 161 -16.62 -7.05 0.69
CA LEU A 161 -16.42 -7.21 -0.75
C LEU A 161 -16.09 -8.64 -1.18
N ALA A 162 -16.04 -9.62 -0.25
CA ALA A 162 -15.60 -10.98 -0.55
C ALA A 162 -16.37 -11.61 -1.72
N ASP A 163 -17.71 -11.48 -1.71
CA ASP A 163 -18.62 -12.03 -2.72
C ASP A 163 -18.91 -11.07 -3.89
N ALA A 164 -18.36 -9.85 -3.87
CA ALA A 164 -18.56 -8.90 -4.95
C ALA A 164 -17.94 -9.43 -6.26
N PRO A 165 -18.53 -9.15 -7.44
CA PRO A 165 -17.91 -9.51 -8.72
C PRO A 165 -16.44 -9.02 -8.78
N PRO A 166 -15.51 -9.81 -9.34
CA PRO A 166 -14.09 -9.43 -9.40
C PRO A 166 -13.82 -8.10 -10.12
N ASP A 167 -14.68 -7.74 -11.06
CA ASP A 167 -14.64 -6.50 -11.84
C ASP A 167 -15.49 -5.37 -11.23
N HIS A 168 -16.13 -5.59 -10.08
CA HIS A 168 -16.97 -4.56 -9.46
C HIS A 168 -16.13 -3.35 -9.00
N PRO A 169 -16.51 -2.11 -9.34
CA PRO A 169 -15.73 -0.91 -9.03
C PRO A 169 -15.40 -0.68 -7.55
N ALA A 170 -16.21 -1.22 -6.63
CA ALA A 170 -15.95 -1.11 -5.19
C ALA A 170 -14.62 -1.75 -4.76
N ARG A 171 -14.17 -2.80 -5.46
CA ARG A 171 -12.84 -3.40 -5.26
C ARG A 171 -11.71 -2.42 -5.57
N GLN A 172 -11.99 -1.33 -6.30
CA GLN A 172 -10.98 -0.29 -6.54
C GLN A 172 -10.63 0.52 -5.27
N LEU A 173 -11.43 0.46 -4.21
CA LEU A 173 -11.21 1.32 -3.05
C LEU A 173 -10.16 0.78 -2.09
N VAL A 174 -9.94 -0.53 -2.09
CA VAL A 174 -9.05 -1.21 -1.17
C VAL A 174 -8.08 -2.08 -1.96
N TRP A 175 -6.93 -2.36 -1.37
CA TRP A 175 -5.97 -3.33 -1.85
C TRP A 175 -5.93 -4.43 -0.82
N ASP A 176 -6.05 -5.69 -1.25
CA ASP A 176 -5.73 -6.79 -0.34
C ASP A 176 -4.20 -6.92 -0.14
N GLN A 177 -3.79 -7.72 0.85
CA GLN A 177 -2.37 -7.90 1.15
C GLN A 177 -1.58 -8.50 -0.02
N ALA A 178 -2.17 -9.41 -0.79
CA ALA A 178 -1.52 -10.03 -1.94
C ALA A 178 -1.35 -9.03 -3.09
N GLU A 179 -2.33 -8.15 -3.31
CA GLU A 179 -2.28 -7.07 -4.28
C GLU A 179 -1.28 -5.97 -3.88
N LEU A 180 -1.19 -5.63 -2.58
CA LEU A 180 -0.16 -4.70 -2.09
C LEU A 180 1.23 -5.26 -2.29
N ALA A 181 1.44 -6.55 -1.99
CA ALA A 181 2.71 -7.21 -2.22
C ALA A 181 3.03 -7.31 -3.72
N ASP A 182 2.04 -7.62 -4.58
CA ASP A 182 2.22 -7.54 -6.03
C ASP A 182 2.60 -6.11 -6.47
N LEU A 183 2.02 -5.08 -5.86
CA LEU A 183 2.30 -3.68 -6.20
C LEU A 183 3.72 -3.26 -5.81
N GLU A 184 4.19 -3.72 -4.65
CA GLU A 184 5.57 -3.54 -4.19
C GLU A 184 6.54 -4.22 -5.16
N ASP A 185 6.33 -5.50 -5.49
CA ASP A 185 7.17 -6.22 -6.47
C ASP A 185 7.17 -5.59 -7.87
N ALA A 186 5.99 -5.16 -8.34
CA ALA A 186 5.86 -4.50 -9.63
C ALA A 186 6.60 -3.15 -9.65
N ALA A 187 6.67 -2.46 -8.50
CA ALA A 187 7.42 -1.22 -8.35
C ALA A 187 8.94 -1.44 -8.42
N ASP A 188 9.42 -2.63 -8.01
CA ASP A 188 10.81 -3.05 -8.09
C ASP A 188 11.19 -3.72 -9.43
N GLY A 189 10.19 -3.98 -10.28
CA GLY A 189 10.39 -4.41 -11.66
C GLY A 189 10.05 -5.87 -11.95
N ASP A 190 9.34 -6.57 -11.06
CA ASP A 190 8.77 -7.87 -11.39
C ASP A 190 7.66 -7.73 -12.44
N ALA A 191 7.96 -8.15 -13.67
CA ALA A 191 7.02 -8.15 -14.78
C ALA A 191 5.81 -9.07 -14.55
N THR A 192 5.97 -10.14 -13.78
CA THR A 192 4.89 -11.10 -13.47
C THR A 192 3.90 -10.47 -12.49
N ALA A 193 4.39 -9.86 -11.40
CA ALA A 193 3.55 -9.08 -10.50
C ALA A 193 2.86 -7.92 -11.22
N ALA A 194 3.58 -7.18 -12.06
CA ALA A 194 3.00 -6.11 -12.87
C ALA A 194 1.88 -6.61 -13.79
N ALA A 195 2.04 -7.78 -14.41
CA ALA A 195 0.99 -8.40 -15.24
C ALA A 195 -0.23 -8.82 -14.40
N ARG A 196 -0.02 -9.42 -13.22
CA ARG A 196 -1.13 -9.79 -12.30
C ARG A 196 -1.94 -8.58 -11.88
N ILE A 197 -1.29 -7.46 -11.53
CA ILE A 197 -2.01 -6.24 -11.16
C ILE A 197 -2.72 -5.62 -12.35
N ALA A 198 -2.05 -5.52 -13.50
CA ALA A 198 -2.63 -4.94 -14.70
C ALA A 198 -3.89 -5.69 -15.17
N ALA A 199 -3.96 -7.00 -14.92
CA ALA A 199 -5.14 -7.82 -15.19
C ALA A 199 -6.32 -7.50 -14.24
N ARG A 200 -6.04 -7.03 -13.02
CA ARG A 200 -7.06 -6.70 -12.00
C ARG A 200 -7.50 -5.25 -12.08
N ARG A 201 -6.56 -4.32 -12.26
CA ARG A 201 -6.84 -2.88 -12.18
C ARG A 201 -5.75 -2.00 -12.79
N LYS A 202 -6.13 -0.74 -13.03
CA LYS A 202 -5.19 0.31 -13.42
C LYS A 202 -4.49 0.87 -12.19
N VAL A 203 -3.17 0.89 -12.22
CA VAL A 203 -2.33 1.53 -11.21
C VAL A 203 -1.94 2.92 -11.71
N SER A 204 -2.12 3.94 -10.89
CA SER A 204 -1.63 5.28 -11.21
C SER A 204 -0.12 5.40 -10.95
N ARG A 205 0.52 6.37 -11.61
CA ARG A 205 1.94 6.68 -11.37
C ARG A 205 2.23 7.04 -9.91
N ASP A 206 1.28 7.68 -9.23
CA ASP A 206 1.41 8.07 -7.82
C ASP A 206 1.32 6.85 -6.89
N GLU A 207 0.41 5.91 -7.17
CA GLU A 207 0.32 4.63 -6.44
C GLU A 207 1.61 3.82 -6.59
N LEU A 208 2.15 3.70 -7.81
CA LEU A 208 3.40 2.98 -8.05
C LEU A 208 4.60 3.68 -7.36
N ALA A 209 4.64 5.01 -7.37
CA ALA A 209 5.69 5.76 -6.69
C ALA A 209 5.63 5.58 -5.16
N LYS A 210 4.43 5.57 -4.57
CA LYS A 210 4.23 5.27 -3.15
C LYS A 210 4.62 3.85 -2.79
N ALA A 211 4.26 2.88 -3.63
CA ALA A 211 4.66 1.49 -3.43
C ALA A 211 6.18 1.34 -3.44
N ARG A 212 6.87 2.02 -4.38
CA ARG A 212 8.33 2.04 -4.42
C ARG A 212 8.96 2.68 -3.19
N ALA A 213 8.43 3.82 -2.74
CA ALA A 213 8.90 4.48 -1.52
C ALA A 213 8.75 3.55 -0.30
N ARG A 214 7.59 2.91 -0.18
CA ARG A 214 7.30 1.93 0.88
C ARG A 214 8.23 0.71 0.81
N ALA A 215 8.50 0.17 -0.38
CA ALA A 215 9.43 -0.94 -0.54
C ALA A 215 10.85 -0.56 -0.05
N GLY A 216 11.29 0.67 -0.35
CA GLY A 216 12.54 1.22 0.18
C GLY A 216 12.55 1.38 1.70
N GLU A 217 11.46 1.90 2.30
CA GLU A 217 11.29 1.98 3.75
C GLU A 217 11.34 0.60 4.41
N ILE A 218 10.62 -0.39 3.85
CA ILE A 218 10.63 -1.79 4.33
C ILE A 218 12.03 -2.41 4.24
N GLY A 219 12.76 -2.15 3.15
CA GLY A 219 14.15 -2.58 2.98
C GLY A 219 15.03 -2.08 4.12
N PHE A 220 15.03 -0.76 4.32
CA PHE A 220 15.81 -0.08 5.36
C PHE A 220 15.42 -0.52 6.77
N GLU A 221 14.13 -0.64 7.08
CA GLU A 221 13.64 -1.12 8.38
C GLU A 221 14.05 -2.57 8.64
N GLY A 222 14.06 -3.42 7.62
CA GLY A 222 14.54 -4.78 7.74
C GLY A 222 16.05 -4.88 7.96
N GLU A 223 16.84 -4.04 7.29
CA GLU A 223 18.28 -3.92 7.58
C GLU A 223 18.50 -3.47 9.04
N ALA A 224 17.76 -2.48 9.53
CA ALA A 224 17.83 -2.04 10.93
C ALA A 224 17.50 -3.18 11.91
N LEU A 225 16.51 -4.01 11.60
CA LEU A 225 16.16 -5.18 12.41
C LEU A 225 17.29 -6.22 12.44
N VAL A 226 17.96 -6.46 11.30
CA VAL A 226 19.14 -7.33 11.23
C VAL A 226 20.30 -6.74 12.02
N ALA A 227 20.55 -5.42 11.95
CA ALA A 227 21.58 -4.74 12.73
C ALA A 227 21.37 -4.94 14.25
N HIS A 228 20.12 -4.81 14.71
CA HIS A 228 19.77 -5.12 16.10
C HIS A 228 20.04 -6.59 16.45
N TRP A 229 19.63 -7.52 15.58
CA TRP A 229 19.90 -8.95 15.77
C TRP A 229 21.40 -9.28 15.82
N LEU A 230 22.21 -8.70 14.93
CA LEU A 230 23.67 -8.86 14.89
C LEU A 230 24.31 -8.33 16.19
N SER A 231 23.82 -7.21 16.72
CA SER A 231 24.25 -6.68 18.02
C SER A 231 24.06 -7.70 19.15
N LEU A 232 22.90 -8.38 19.17
CA LEU A 232 22.64 -9.47 20.13
C LEU A 232 23.59 -10.66 19.89
N GLN A 233 23.85 -11.02 18.62
CA GLN A 233 24.78 -12.11 18.28
C GLN A 233 26.21 -11.82 18.75
N GLU A 234 26.63 -10.55 18.72
CA GLU A 234 27.93 -10.10 19.22
C GLU A 234 28.00 -10.20 20.74
N VAL A 235 26.98 -9.72 21.46
CA VAL A 235 26.89 -9.83 22.94
C VAL A 235 26.90 -11.28 23.40
N GLU A 236 26.26 -12.18 22.65
CA GLU A 236 26.25 -13.61 22.91
C GLU A 236 27.55 -14.33 22.52
N GLY A 237 28.50 -13.62 21.91
CA GLY A 237 29.79 -14.16 21.45
C GLY A 237 29.70 -15.11 20.26
N ARG A 238 28.56 -15.09 19.52
CA ARG A 238 28.38 -15.89 18.31
C ARG A 238 29.11 -15.29 17.11
N ILE A 239 29.18 -13.97 17.06
CA ILE A 239 30.06 -13.21 16.16
C ILE A 239 31.02 -12.37 17.00
N ARG A 240 32.11 -11.91 16.37
CA ARG A 240 33.15 -11.13 17.03
C ARG A 240 32.90 -9.62 16.94
N ASP A 241 32.45 -9.16 15.78
CA ASP A 241 32.23 -7.75 15.44
C ASP A 241 31.40 -7.69 14.14
N TRP A 242 30.72 -6.57 13.87
CA TRP A 242 29.97 -6.33 12.65
C TRP A 242 29.83 -4.83 12.33
N ARG A 243 29.59 -4.50 11.06
CA ARG A 243 29.36 -3.13 10.59
C ARG A 243 28.25 -3.09 9.55
N TRP A 244 27.38 -2.09 9.63
CA TRP A 244 26.38 -1.76 8.60
C TRP A 244 27.05 -0.94 7.50
N ILE A 245 27.43 -1.60 6.42
CA ILE A 245 28.17 -1.00 5.31
C ILE A 245 27.24 -0.21 4.38
N ALA A 246 26.01 -0.67 4.12
CA ALA A 246 25.07 0.04 3.26
C ALA A 246 24.67 1.44 3.79
N ASP A 247 24.67 1.64 5.12
CA ASP A 247 24.44 2.96 5.74
C ASP A 247 25.64 3.92 5.54
N GLU A 248 26.86 3.38 5.49
CA GLU A 248 28.10 4.15 5.24
C GLU A 248 28.37 4.39 3.74
N ASP A 249 28.03 3.41 2.90
CA ASP A 249 28.29 3.36 1.45
C ASP A 249 27.09 2.78 0.71
N ALA A 250 26.23 3.67 0.21
CA ALA A 250 25.02 3.33 -0.54
C ALA A 250 25.27 2.61 -1.89
N VAL A 251 26.53 2.48 -2.35
CA VAL A 251 26.88 1.69 -3.54
C VAL A 251 27.56 0.36 -3.19
N SER A 252 27.62 0.01 -1.89
CA SER A 252 28.12 -1.28 -1.44
C SER A 252 27.30 -2.43 -2.05
N PRO A 253 27.93 -3.54 -2.47
CA PRO A 253 27.24 -4.71 -3.00
C PRO A 253 26.80 -5.70 -1.90
N PHE A 254 26.75 -5.26 -0.65
CA PHE A 254 26.27 -5.99 0.52
C PHE A 254 25.97 -5.03 1.67
N ASP A 255 25.05 -5.41 2.54
CA ASP A 255 24.57 -4.56 3.63
C ASP A 255 25.49 -4.59 4.86
N PHE A 256 25.99 -5.77 5.24
CA PHE A 256 26.81 -5.91 6.44
C PHE A 256 28.15 -6.62 6.19
N ALA A 257 29.18 -6.15 6.88
CA ALA A 257 30.43 -6.87 7.07
C ALA A 257 30.45 -7.45 8.49
N VAL A 258 30.57 -8.76 8.61
CA VAL A 258 30.58 -9.50 9.88
C VAL A 258 31.92 -10.21 10.04
N THR A 259 32.48 -10.22 11.25
CA THR A 259 33.61 -11.07 11.61
C THR A 259 33.09 -12.20 12.48
N ARG A 260 33.20 -13.45 12.01
CA ARG A 260 32.80 -14.63 12.79
C ARG A 260 33.72 -14.81 13.99
N SER A 261 33.29 -15.65 14.94
CA SER A 261 34.05 -15.93 16.18
C SER A 261 35.45 -16.51 15.94
N ASP A 262 35.65 -17.22 14.82
CA ASP A 262 36.95 -17.73 14.37
C ASP A 262 37.83 -16.69 13.63
N GLY A 263 37.32 -15.47 13.45
CA GLY A 263 37.99 -14.37 12.74
C GLY A 263 37.79 -14.37 11.23
N THR A 264 37.00 -15.29 10.67
CA THR A 264 36.69 -15.30 9.24
C THR A 264 35.74 -14.15 8.87
N PRO A 265 36.00 -13.43 7.76
CA PRO A 265 35.11 -12.38 7.29
C PRO A 265 33.89 -12.98 6.58
N LEU A 266 32.73 -12.40 6.85
CA LEU A 266 31.45 -12.75 6.25
C LEU A 266 30.79 -11.47 5.71
N ARG A 267 30.28 -11.53 4.48
CA ARG A 267 29.41 -10.50 3.91
C ARG A 267 27.96 -10.95 4.01
N VAL A 268 27.06 -10.03 4.33
CA VAL A 268 25.64 -10.31 4.44
C VAL A 268 24.85 -9.34 3.59
N GLU A 269 23.95 -9.88 2.78
CA GLU A 269 22.90 -9.15 2.07
C GLU A 269 21.55 -9.43 2.72
N VAL A 270 20.72 -8.42 2.92
CA VAL A 270 19.40 -8.51 3.52
C VAL A 270 18.34 -8.19 2.47
N LYS A 271 17.35 -9.09 2.35
CA LYS A 271 16.18 -8.89 1.50
C LYS A 271 14.92 -8.97 2.34
N THR A 272 14.18 -7.87 2.41
CA THR A 272 12.99 -7.74 3.26
C THR A 272 11.72 -7.70 2.42
N THR A 273 10.63 -8.28 2.92
CA THR A 273 9.30 -8.14 2.33
C THR A 273 8.22 -8.12 3.40
N SER A 274 7.11 -7.45 3.09
CA SER A 274 5.88 -7.49 3.90
C SER A 274 5.13 -8.83 3.74
N ALA A 275 5.40 -9.58 2.66
CA ALA A 275 4.72 -10.85 2.40
C ALA A 275 5.16 -11.96 3.39
N THR A 276 4.20 -12.74 3.88
CA THR A 276 4.45 -13.83 4.85
C THR A 276 4.85 -15.16 4.21
N GLY A 277 4.72 -15.29 2.88
CA GLY A 277 5.03 -16.51 2.12
C GLY A 277 6.24 -16.37 1.21
N PRO A 278 6.72 -17.49 0.62
CA PRO A 278 7.85 -17.47 -0.31
C PRO A 278 7.56 -16.55 -1.50
N ARG A 279 8.51 -15.69 -1.82
CA ARG A 279 8.35 -14.71 -2.89
C ARG A 279 9.68 -14.45 -3.57
N ALA A 280 9.67 -14.42 -4.90
CA ALA A 280 10.86 -14.06 -5.64
C ALA A 280 11.35 -12.67 -5.23
N PHE A 281 12.65 -12.46 -5.26
CA PHE A 281 13.26 -11.21 -4.83
C PHE A 281 14.40 -10.82 -5.76
N HIS A 282 14.74 -9.53 -5.73
CA HIS A 282 15.78 -9.00 -6.60
C HIS A 282 17.16 -9.18 -5.98
N ILE A 283 18.10 -9.70 -6.77
CA ILE A 283 19.54 -9.69 -6.49
C ILE A 283 20.23 -8.87 -7.57
N SER A 284 21.05 -7.88 -7.21
CA SER A 284 21.75 -7.06 -8.18
C SER A 284 22.97 -7.77 -8.79
N SER A 285 23.39 -7.33 -9.98
CA SER A 285 24.63 -7.81 -10.60
C SER A 285 25.88 -7.52 -9.78
N ALA A 286 25.85 -6.46 -8.96
CA ALA A 286 26.92 -6.14 -8.04
C ALA A 286 26.98 -7.15 -6.87
N GLU A 287 25.83 -7.49 -6.28
CA GLU A 287 25.69 -8.54 -5.26
C GLU A 287 26.16 -9.90 -5.79
N VAL A 288 25.68 -10.32 -6.97
CA VAL A 288 26.13 -11.57 -7.62
C VAL A 288 27.64 -11.58 -7.85
N SER A 289 28.19 -10.47 -8.35
CA SER A 289 29.64 -10.36 -8.57
C SER A 289 30.44 -10.40 -7.27
N SER A 290 29.92 -9.81 -6.20
CA SER A 290 30.54 -9.82 -4.87
C SER A 290 30.53 -11.22 -4.26
N ALA A 291 29.39 -11.92 -4.33
CA ALA A 291 29.23 -13.28 -3.84
C ALA A 291 30.15 -14.28 -4.58
N ALA A 292 30.35 -14.11 -5.90
CA ALA A 292 31.19 -15.01 -6.70
C ALA A 292 32.71 -14.86 -6.44
N GLN A 293 33.16 -13.79 -5.76
CA GLN A 293 34.59 -13.54 -5.53
C GLN A 293 35.20 -14.41 -4.42
N GLY A 294 34.47 -15.38 -3.88
CA GLY A 294 35.00 -16.40 -2.98
C GLY A 294 35.15 -15.97 -1.52
N SER A 295 34.49 -14.89 -1.11
CA SER A 295 34.24 -14.59 0.30
C SER A 295 32.95 -15.28 0.75
N ASP A 296 32.91 -15.75 2.00
CA ASP A 296 31.65 -16.17 2.63
C ASP A 296 30.63 -15.03 2.47
N TYR A 297 29.56 -15.32 1.76
CA TYR A 297 28.50 -14.36 1.42
C TYR A 297 27.17 -15.03 1.75
N ASP A 298 26.56 -14.58 2.83
CA ASP A 298 25.28 -15.09 3.29
C ASP A 298 24.16 -14.15 2.83
N LEU A 299 23.01 -14.74 2.51
CA LEU A 299 21.81 -14.00 2.15
C LEU A 299 20.78 -14.17 3.26
N PHE A 300 20.35 -13.05 3.82
CA PHE A 300 19.36 -12.98 4.89
C PHE A 300 18.03 -12.58 4.28
N ARG A 301 17.02 -13.41 4.49
CA ARG A 301 15.65 -13.18 4.02
C ARG A 301 14.75 -12.85 5.20
N LEU A 302 14.24 -11.63 5.25
CA LEU A 302 13.18 -11.21 6.17
C LEU A 302 11.83 -11.25 5.46
N SER A 303 10.90 -12.00 6.03
CA SER A 303 9.53 -12.15 5.52
C SER A 303 8.50 -11.79 6.59
N GLY A 304 7.33 -11.35 6.16
CA GLY A 304 6.21 -10.99 7.03
C GLY A 304 6.49 -9.75 7.89
N TRP A 305 7.26 -8.78 7.38
CA TRP A 305 7.51 -7.53 8.11
C TRP A 305 6.21 -6.75 8.31
N ASP A 306 5.83 -6.53 9.57
CA ASP A 306 4.62 -5.78 9.96
C ASP A 306 4.93 -4.44 10.65
N GLY A 307 6.20 -4.04 10.70
CA GLY A 307 6.68 -2.88 11.46
C GLY A 307 7.21 -3.24 12.86
N THR A 308 6.98 -4.45 13.34
CA THR A 308 7.41 -4.92 14.67
C THR A 308 8.08 -6.28 14.61
N ASN A 309 7.57 -7.21 13.81
CA ASN A 309 8.01 -8.59 13.74
C ASN A 309 8.40 -8.97 12.30
N ALA A 310 9.35 -9.88 12.16
CA ALA A 310 9.65 -10.56 10.92
C ALA A 310 10.22 -11.97 11.16
N THR A 311 10.11 -12.82 10.15
CA THR A 311 10.77 -14.13 10.13
C THR A 311 12.04 -14.06 9.30
N LEU A 312 13.19 -14.26 9.95
CA LEU A 312 14.51 -14.37 9.33
C LEU A 312 14.80 -15.81 8.89
N ARG A 313 15.33 -15.96 7.68
CA ARG A 313 15.99 -17.17 7.17
C ARG A 313 17.34 -16.81 6.57
N ILE A 314 18.31 -17.71 6.68
CA ILE A 314 19.67 -17.49 6.20
C ILE A 314 20.03 -18.55 5.16
N ALA A 315 20.42 -18.11 3.97
CA ALA A 315 21.09 -18.96 2.98
C ALA A 315 22.60 -18.73 3.10
N ASN A 316 23.30 -19.75 3.59
CA ASN A 316 24.74 -19.66 3.82
C ASN A 316 25.53 -19.89 2.53
N ASP A 317 26.59 -19.12 2.32
CA ASP A 317 27.52 -19.23 1.20
C ASP A 317 26.84 -19.40 -0.17
N ILE A 318 26.27 -18.31 -0.68
CA ILE A 318 25.64 -18.28 -2.01
C ILE A 318 26.67 -18.15 -3.16
N GLY A 319 27.97 -18.24 -2.88
CA GLY A 319 29.03 -17.98 -3.86
C GLY A 319 29.06 -18.98 -5.02
N SER A 320 28.73 -20.24 -4.76
CA SER A 320 28.64 -21.30 -5.79
C SER A 320 27.50 -21.05 -6.78
N TRP A 321 26.34 -20.61 -6.28
CA TRP A 321 25.20 -20.17 -7.09
C TRP A 321 25.59 -18.96 -7.94
N ALA A 322 26.20 -17.95 -7.32
CA ALA A 322 26.62 -16.72 -8.01
C ALA A 322 27.63 -16.99 -9.13
N THR A 323 28.62 -17.86 -8.89
CA THR A 323 29.61 -18.28 -9.89
C THR A 323 28.94 -18.99 -11.07
N SER A 324 27.99 -19.87 -10.78
CA SER A 324 27.23 -20.60 -11.81
C SER A 324 26.41 -19.64 -12.66
N LEU A 325 25.75 -18.67 -12.03
CA LEU A 325 24.99 -17.62 -12.71
C LEU A 325 25.92 -16.79 -13.62
N LEU A 326 27.03 -16.24 -13.10
CA LEU A 326 27.98 -15.47 -13.92
C LEU A 326 28.53 -16.26 -15.11
N THR A 327 28.75 -17.57 -14.93
CA THR A 327 29.18 -18.46 -16.01
C THR A 327 28.12 -18.56 -17.10
N ALA A 328 26.83 -18.69 -16.74
CA ALA A 328 25.73 -18.68 -17.71
C ALA A 328 25.61 -17.32 -18.41
N LEU A 329 25.79 -16.22 -17.68
CA LEU A 329 25.72 -14.86 -18.24
C LEU A 329 26.84 -14.55 -19.23
N ALA A 330 27.99 -15.23 -19.12
CA ALA A 330 29.09 -15.10 -20.08
C ALA A 330 28.72 -15.55 -21.51
N ALA A 331 27.64 -16.33 -21.67
CA ALA A 331 27.12 -16.74 -22.97
C ALA A 331 26.22 -15.69 -23.65
N LEU A 332 25.90 -14.57 -22.97
CA LEU A 332 25.09 -13.52 -23.55
C LEU A 332 25.83 -12.79 -24.69
N PRO A 333 25.09 -12.22 -25.67
CA PRO A 333 25.70 -11.46 -26.75
C PRO A 333 26.57 -10.30 -26.24
N ALA A 334 27.65 -10.02 -26.95
CA ALA A 334 28.54 -8.90 -26.62
C ALA A 334 27.74 -7.59 -26.49
N GLY A 335 27.96 -6.87 -25.39
CA GLY A 335 27.26 -5.62 -25.07
C GLY A 335 25.96 -5.79 -24.27
N VAL A 336 25.47 -7.01 -24.06
CA VAL A 336 24.31 -7.29 -23.20
C VAL A 336 24.78 -7.61 -21.79
N ARG A 337 24.32 -6.84 -20.80
CA ARG A 337 24.63 -7.05 -19.38
C ARG A 337 23.36 -6.92 -18.55
N PRO A 338 22.88 -8.00 -17.92
CA PRO A 338 21.81 -7.92 -16.95
C PRO A 338 22.27 -7.10 -15.74
N GLN A 339 21.37 -6.31 -15.17
CA GLN A 339 21.65 -5.50 -13.98
C GLN A 339 21.04 -6.06 -12.71
N ASN A 340 19.85 -6.69 -12.82
CA ASN A 340 19.09 -7.24 -11.72
C ASN A 340 18.55 -8.61 -12.11
N PHE A 341 18.46 -9.51 -11.14
CA PHE A 341 17.91 -10.85 -11.29
C PHE A 341 16.72 -10.97 -10.35
N LEU A 342 15.59 -11.43 -10.86
CA LEU A 342 14.49 -11.89 -10.02
C LEU A 342 14.75 -13.38 -9.75
N VAL A 343 14.88 -13.74 -8.47
CA VAL A 343 15.32 -15.07 -8.05
C VAL A 343 14.27 -15.67 -7.13
N ASP A 344 13.82 -16.89 -7.46
CA ASP A 344 12.92 -17.66 -6.61
C ASP A 344 13.65 -18.14 -5.35
N GLU A 345 12.95 -18.16 -4.21
CA GLU A 345 13.54 -18.62 -2.94
C GLU A 345 13.98 -20.09 -2.98
N ASP A 346 13.43 -20.91 -3.86
CA ASP A 346 13.77 -22.33 -4.00
C ASP A 346 15.18 -22.59 -4.55
N GLN A 347 15.86 -21.55 -5.05
CA GLN A 347 17.24 -21.62 -5.52
C GLN A 347 18.25 -21.75 -4.37
N PHE A 348 17.82 -21.50 -3.12
CA PHE A 348 18.69 -21.49 -1.96
C PHE A 348 18.27 -22.51 -0.91
N ARG A 349 19.25 -22.99 -0.15
CA ARG A 349 19.01 -23.80 1.05
C ARG A 349 18.96 -22.90 2.27
N TRP A 350 17.73 -22.63 2.73
CA TRP A 350 17.47 -21.78 3.88
C TRP A 350 17.68 -22.51 5.21
N SER A 351 18.09 -21.76 6.23
CA SER A 351 18.08 -22.17 7.63
C SER A 351 16.66 -22.41 8.15
N GLU A 352 16.56 -22.97 9.36
CA GLU A 352 15.32 -22.90 10.12
C GLU A 352 14.90 -21.44 10.35
N PRO A 353 13.58 -21.15 10.38
CA PRO A 353 13.08 -19.80 10.61
C PRO A 353 13.43 -19.27 12.01
N ILE A 354 13.88 -18.03 12.08
CA ILE A 354 14.17 -17.30 13.33
C ILE A 354 13.18 -16.14 13.43
N GLN A 355 12.42 -16.06 14.53
CA GLN A 355 11.53 -14.92 14.77
C GLN A 355 12.34 -13.75 15.32
N LEU A 356 12.23 -12.61 14.66
CA LEU A 356 12.78 -11.34 15.11
C LEU A 356 11.65 -10.40 15.51
N SER A 357 11.88 -9.61 16.54
CA SER A 357 10.97 -8.57 16.99
C SER A 357 11.76 -7.34 17.38
N VAL A 358 11.25 -6.15 17.05
CA VAL A 358 11.70 -4.90 17.65
C VAL A 358 11.29 -4.95 19.11
N SER A 359 12.20 -5.35 20.00
CA SER A 359 11.96 -5.17 21.43
C SER A 359 11.82 -3.67 21.68
N ALA A 360 10.71 -3.25 22.29
CA ALA A 360 10.61 -1.90 22.86
C ALA A 360 11.67 -1.80 23.96
N THR A 361 12.89 -1.44 23.60
CA THR A 361 13.95 -1.18 24.58
C THR A 361 13.48 -0.04 25.46
N GLU A 362 13.45 -0.34 26.75
CA GLU A 362 13.05 0.50 27.87
C GLU A 362 13.65 1.91 27.77
N GLU A 363 12.86 2.89 27.36
CA GLU A 363 13.22 4.32 27.42
C GLU A 363 13.19 4.90 28.86
N ASP A 364 13.13 4.08 29.92
CA ASP A 364 12.74 4.54 31.27
C ASP A 364 13.73 4.25 32.41
N GLU A 365 15.04 4.06 32.12
CA GLU A 365 16.08 4.02 33.17
C GLU A 365 17.12 5.14 32.98
N GLY A 366 16.65 6.39 32.98
CA GLY A 366 17.54 7.54 32.73
C GLY A 366 17.15 8.86 33.39
N GLU A 367 16.27 8.89 34.39
CA GLU A 367 15.98 10.14 35.12
C GLU A 367 15.76 9.89 36.62
N GLN A 368 16.82 9.46 37.31
CA GLN A 368 16.96 9.60 38.76
C GLN A 368 18.43 9.45 39.20
N ALA A 369 19.15 10.58 39.22
CA ALA A 369 20.33 10.80 40.06
C ALA A 369 20.41 12.27 40.45
#